data_AF-A0A9E3YVH9-F1
#
_entry.id   AF-A0A9E3YVH9-F1
#
_cell.length_a   1.000
_cell.length_b   1.000
_cell.length_c   1.000
_cell.angle_alpha   90.00
_cell.angle_beta   90.00
_cell.angle_gamma   90.00
#
_symmetry.space_group_name_H-M   'P 1'
#
loop_
_entity.id
_entity.type
_entity.pdbx_description
1 polymer ?
#
loop_
_entity_poly.entity_id
_entity_poly.type
_entity_poly.pdbx_seq_one_letter_code
_entity_poly.pdbx_strand_id
1 'polypeptide(L)'
;MLHPALQRERSAVVAYLSTCAQRWRELLPLLVDDAGVEVLHDLRVQLRRVRSALRALDGALPVPEAASLAVECQWLAGRGSGLRDVDVFLQRLDDYRGGDPDDGVSLARLHKALARRRRRERRALLASLGTGRARRLQERLGTLADLAVDAPGWAGEPFAGAVLRRAYRRVRRLGRRITPESPAEDLHELRKRCKRLRYLLEMYAAAFDATELTDTLRRLRKLQKVLGDFQDFHTHAALLRELRVEWASAPSAAVASLALIDRLLGGLADRATAVRSQFASRFAQFDGRKRHAAHQRLFASDPALAPPMLGSGGYCHGWLTGRRIPLPVGKVVCVGRNYAAHAAELGNPVPAVPLLFIKPASAVVDMAPWFCLPVDRGTVHHELEIAVLIGRRLCHAEPDEVRAAIAGLGLGLDLTLREVQDRLKSQAHPWEIAKGFDGACPLSAFAPLSPDMDLGRLELSLGVNGTRRQRGNSAQMLMPIVDLLCYTTRHFSLWPGDVVLTGTPAGVAALARGDRVLAELDGLLSVDAVVL
;
A
#
# COMPACT_ATOMS: atom_id res chain seq x y z
N MET A 1 -6.27 -26.52 -12.33
CA MET A 1 -7.11 -25.49 -13.01
C MET A 1 -7.29 -24.32 -12.06
N LEU A 2 -7.28 -23.08 -12.55
CA LEU A 2 -7.48 -21.88 -11.73
C LEU A 2 -8.93 -21.80 -11.22
N HIS A 3 -9.12 -21.29 -10.00
CA HIS A 3 -10.45 -20.99 -9.47
C HIS A 3 -11.21 -20.05 -10.43
N PRO A 4 -12.52 -20.25 -10.70
CA PRO A 4 -13.26 -19.44 -11.70
C PRO A 4 -13.19 -17.93 -11.49
N ALA A 5 -13.21 -17.47 -10.23
CA ALA A 5 -13.06 -16.05 -9.92
C ALA A 5 -11.65 -15.53 -10.25
N LEU A 6 -10.62 -16.33 -10.00
CA LEU A 6 -9.24 -15.98 -10.30
C LEU A 6 -8.97 -15.99 -11.80
N GLN A 7 -9.60 -16.90 -12.55
CA GLN A 7 -9.59 -16.89 -14.01
C GLN A 7 -10.21 -15.60 -14.57
N ARG A 8 -11.33 -15.12 -14.00
CA ARG A 8 -11.94 -13.83 -14.39
C ARG A 8 -11.02 -12.65 -14.09
N GLU A 9 -10.37 -12.64 -12.92
CA GLU A 9 -9.37 -11.62 -12.57
C GLU A 9 -8.19 -11.62 -13.53
N ARG A 10 -7.67 -12.81 -13.88
CA ARG A 10 -6.59 -12.99 -14.87
C ARG A 10 -6.97 -12.45 -16.22
N SER A 11 -8.12 -12.85 -16.75
CA SER A 11 -8.64 -12.34 -18.03
C SER A 11 -8.82 -10.82 -18.00
N ALA A 12 -9.33 -10.24 -16.91
CA ALA A 12 -9.53 -8.80 -16.78
C ALA A 12 -8.20 -8.02 -16.77
N VAL A 13 -7.22 -8.47 -15.98
CA VAL A 13 -5.88 -7.84 -15.91
C VAL A 13 -5.17 -7.91 -17.26
N VAL A 14 -5.14 -9.10 -17.88
CA VAL A 14 -4.49 -9.31 -19.18
C VAL A 14 -5.13 -8.45 -20.25
N ALA A 15 -6.47 -8.49 -20.39
CA ALA A 15 -7.19 -7.68 -21.37
C ALA A 15 -6.94 -6.18 -21.17
N TYR A 16 -6.94 -5.71 -19.92
CA TYR A 16 -6.69 -4.31 -19.61
C TYR A 16 -5.28 -3.86 -19.99
N LEU A 17 -4.25 -4.66 -19.66
CA LEU A 17 -2.86 -4.36 -20.00
C LEU A 17 -2.65 -4.39 -21.52
N SER A 18 -3.19 -5.40 -22.22
CA SER A 18 -3.16 -5.50 -23.68
C SER A 18 -3.80 -4.28 -24.35
N THR A 19 -5.00 -3.89 -23.90
CA THR A 19 -5.71 -2.73 -24.46
C THR A 19 -4.93 -1.44 -24.24
N CYS A 20 -4.37 -1.24 -23.04
CA CYS A 20 -3.56 -0.05 -22.76
C CYS A 20 -2.30 0.00 -23.64
N ALA A 21 -1.59 -1.12 -23.78
CA ALA A 21 -0.37 -1.21 -24.58
C ALA A 21 -0.64 -1.02 -26.08
N GLN A 22 -1.68 -1.68 -26.61
CA GLN A 22 -2.12 -1.54 -28.00
C GLN A 22 -2.52 -0.10 -28.29
N ARG A 23 -3.38 0.49 -27.46
CA ARG A 23 -3.83 1.88 -27.66
C ARG A 23 -2.67 2.86 -27.59
N TRP A 24 -1.71 2.63 -26.70
CA TRP A 24 -0.50 3.44 -26.63
C TRP A 24 0.31 3.38 -27.94
N ARG A 25 0.45 2.19 -28.52
CA ARG A 25 1.14 1.97 -29.79
C ARG A 25 0.44 2.66 -30.96
N GLU A 26 -0.89 2.59 -31.02
CA GLU A 26 -1.71 3.27 -32.05
C GLU A 26 -1.59 4.80 -31.98
N LEU A 27 -1.48 5.36 -30.78
CA LEU A 27 -1.39 6.81 -30.58
C LEU A 27 0.01 7.37 -30.84
N LEU A 28 1.05 6.53 -30.83
CA LEU A 28 2.43 6.99 -30.93
C LEU A 28 2.74 7.67 -32.28
N PRO A 29 2.39 7.11 -33.46
CA PRO A 29 2.56 7.80 -34.74
C PRO A 29 1.79 9.12 -34.79
N LEU A 30 0.54 9.13 -34.31
CA LEU A 30 -0.30 10.33 -34.27
C LEU A 30 0.31 11.45 -33.41
N LEU A 31 1.03 11.11 -32.35
CA LEU A 31 1.77 12.09 -31.54
C LEU A 31 2.95 12.68 -32.32
N VAL A 32 3.68 11.83 -33.06
CA VAL A 32 4.80 12.23 -33.92
C VAL A 32 4.33 13.17 -35.03
N ASP A 33 3.13 12.95 -35.55
CA ASP A 33 2.51 13.76 -36.61
C ASP A 33 1.79 15.02 -36.08
N ASP A 34 1.76 15.23 -34.76
CA ASP A 34 1.02 16.33 -34.11
C ASP A 34 -0.49 16.34 -34.45
N ALA A 35 -1.09 15.17 -34.68
CA ALA A 35 -2.46 15.01 -35.20
C ALA A 35 -3.58 15.47 -34.24
N GLY A 36 -3.24 15.97 -33.04
CA GLY A 36 -4.19 16.56 -32.12
C GLY A 36 -3.69 16.65 -30.68
N VAL A 37 -4.17 17.66 -29.96
CA VAL A 37 -3.84 17.93 -28.55
C VAL A 37 -4.31 16.84 -27.57
N GLU A 38 -5.35 16.07 -27.93
CA GLU A 38 -5.83 14.94 -27.13
C GLU A 38 -5.01 13.66 -27.33
N VAL A 39 -4.25 13.54 -28.43
CA VAL A 39 -3.40 12.36 -28.68
C VAL A 39 -2.36 12.20 -27.57
N LEU A 40 -1.68 13.29 -27.21
CA LEU A 40 -0.74 13.29 -26.09
C LEU A 40 -1.42 12.96 -24.76
N HIS A 41 -2.64 13.48 -24.54
CA HIS A 41 -3.41 13.18 -23.33
C HIS A 41 -3.65 11.69 -23.20
N ASP A 42 -4.20 11.07 -24.24
CA ASP A 42 -4.58 9.68 -24.25
C ASP A 42 -3.37 8.76 -24.12
N LEU A 43 -2.27 9.09 -24.80
CA LEU A 43 -1.01 8.35 -24.70
C LEU A 43 -0.47 8.37 -23.26
N ARG A 44 -0.48 9.56 -22.62
CA ARG A 44 -0.12 9.70 -21.19
C ARG A 44 -1.10 8.97 -20.27
N VAL A 45 -2.38 8.92 -20.61
CA VAL A 45 -3.38 8.15 -19.85
C VAL A 45 -3.01 6.66 -19.88
N GLN A 46 -2.67 6.08 -21.03
CA GLN A 46 -2.32 4.66 -21.12
C GLN A 46 -1.09 4.32 -20.27
N LEU A 47 -0.01 5.11 -20.34
CA LEU A 47 1.18 4.90 -19.49
C LEU A 47 0.87 4.99 -17.99
N ARG A 48 -0.03 5.91 -17.60
CA ARG A 48 -0.47 6.03 -16.19
C ARG A 48 -1.34 4.86 -15.76
N ARG A 49 -2.18 4.33 -16.65
CA ARG A 49 -3.01 3.14 -16.41
C ARG A 49 -2.13 1.92 -16.19
N VAL A 50 -1.21 1.64 -17.12
CA VAL A 50 -0.22 0.55 -17.00
C VAL A 50 0.56 0.67 -15.69
N ARG A 51 1.16 1.83 -15.42
CA ARG A 51 1.89 2.07 -14.16
C ARG A 51 1.03 1.82 -12.92
N SER A 52 -0.24 2.24 -12.95
CA SER A 52 -1.13 2.10 -11.80
C SER A 52 -1.55 0.65 -11.58
N ALA A 53 -1.76 -0.10 -12.66
CA ALA A 53 -2.01 -1.53 -12.62
C ALA A 53 -0.80 -2.26 -12.04
N LEU A 54 0.40 -2.06 -12.60
CA LEU A 54 1.64 -2.69 -12.11
C LEU A 54 1.88 -2.42 -10.62
N ARG A 55 1.76 -1.17 -10.17
CA ARG A 55 1.90 -0.82 -8.73
C ARG A 55 0.81 -1.38 -7.82
N ALA A 56 -0.34 -1.73 -8.36
CA ALA A 56 -1.41 -2.35 -7.58
C ALA A 56 -1.26 -3.87 -7.52
N LEU A 57 -0.61 -4.44 -8.53
CA LEU A 57 -0.32 -5.86 -8.67
C LEU A 57 1.00 -6.28 -8.01
N ASP A 58 1.92 -5.34 -7.76
CA ASP A 58 3.28 -5.54 -7.20
C ASP A 58 3.39 -6.45 -5.96
N GLY A 59 2.29 -6.69 -5.22
CA GLY A 59 2.24 -7.63 -4.10
C GLY A 59 1.32 -8.84 -4.26
N ALA A 60 0.50 -8.91 -5.30
CA ALA A 60 -0.46 -10.00 -5.55
C ALA A 60 -0.14 -10.80 -6.82
N LEU A 61 0.53 -10.17 -7.77
CA LEU A 61 0.95 -10.75 -9.03
C LEU A 61 2.37 -10.23 -9.34
N PRO A 62 3.41 -10.97 -8.94
CA PRO A 62 4.80 -10.59 -9.20
C PRO A 62 5.08 -10.77 -10.69
N VAL A 63 4.70 -9.76 -11.47
CA VAL A 63 5.05 -9.67 -12.88
C VAL A 63 6.55 -9.34 -12.95
N PRO A 64 7.37 -10.14 -13.64
CA PRO A 64 8.79 -9.86 -13.78
C PRO A 64 9.03 -8.42 -14.23
N GLU A 65 9.96 -7.74 -13.56
CA GLU A 65 10.34 -6.37 -13.85
C GLU A 65 9.24 -5.28 -13.70
N ALA A 66 8.08 -5.59 -13.12
CA ALA A 66 6.95 -4.66 -12.98
C ALA A 66 7.34 -3.31 -12.37
N ALA A 67 8.15 -3.34 -11.30
CA ALA A 67 8.66 -2.14 -10.65
C ALA A 67 9.50 -1.28 -11.61
N SER A 68 10.41 -1.92 -12.35
CA SER A 68 11.25 -1.25 -13.37
C SER A 68 10.37 -0.66 -14.49
N LEU A 69 9.41 -1.43 -15.03
CA LEU A 69 8.53 -0.96 -16.08
C LEU A 69 7.64 0.21 -15.61
N ALA A 70 7.16 0.17 -14.36
CA ALA A 70 6.39 1.25 -13.76
C ALA A 70 7.20 2.56 -13.65
N VAL A 71 8.52 2.46 -13.39
CA VAL A 71 9.45 3.61 -13.41
C VAL A 71 9.60 4.16 -14.83
N GLU A 72 9.74 3.30 -15.84
CA GLU A 72 9.85 3.71 -17.23
C GLU A 72 8.56 4.39 -17.75
N CYS A 73 7.39 3.83 -17.43
CA CYS A 73 6.11 4.48 -17.71
C CYS A 73 5.99 5.85 -17.02
N GLN A 74 6.48 5.97 -15.78
CA GLN A 74 6.52 7.25 -15.07
C GLN A 74 7.43 8.26 -15.75
N TRP A 75 8.61 7.83 -16.18
CA TRP A 75 9.57 8.69 -16.87
C TRP A 75 8.98 9.26 -18.16
N LEU A 76 8.47 8.42 -19.07
CA LEU A 76 7.95 8.89 -20.36
C LEU A 76 6.66 9.69 -20.20
N ALA A 77 5.76 9.25 -19.32
CA ALA A 77 4.60 10.06 -18.94
C ALA A 77 4.99 11.35 -18.22
N GLY A 78 6.20 11.46 -17.64
CA GLY A 78 6.72 12.71 -17.08
C GLY A 78 7.12 13.68 -18.18
N ARG A 79 7.84 13.20 -19.21
CA ARG A 79 8.39 14.01 -20.32
C ARG A 79 7.33 14.79 -21.11
N GLY A 80 6.12 14.27 -21.23
CA GLY A 80 5.04 14.98 -21.93
C GLY A 80 4.28 16.01 -21.07
N SER A 81 4.69 16.27 -19.82
CA SER A 81 3.85 17.05 -18.89
C SER A 81 3.83 18.52 -19.23
N GLY A 82 4.99 19.13 -19.47
CA GLY A 82 5.08 20.52 -19.88
C GLY A 82 4.32 20.81 -21.17
N LEU A 83 4.41 19.91 -22.17
CA LEU A 83 3.63 20.05 -23.41
C LEU A 83 2.12 19.99 -23.15
N ARG A 84 1.64 19.01 -22.36
CA ARG A 84 0.20 18.91 -22.06
C ARG A 84 -0.30 20.10 -21.25
N ASP A 85 0.48 20.62 -20.31
CA ASP A 85 0.07 21.79 -19.52
C ASP A 85 -0.12 23.02 -20.41
N VAL A 86 0.76 23.22 -21.41
CA VAL A 86 0.61 24.29 -22.40
C VAL A 86 -0.59 24.05 -23.33
N ASP A 87 -0.80 22.81 -23.80
CA ASP A 87 -1.95 22.49 -24.67
C ASP A 87 -3.29 22.74 -23.96
N VAL A 88 -3.43 22.31 -22.70
CA VAL A 88 -4.65 22.55 -21.91
C VAL A 88 -4.84 24.03 -21.63
N PHE A 89 -3.76 24.77 -21.38
CA PHE A 89 -3.87 26.20 -21.16
C PHE A 89 -4.34 26.93 -22.42
N LEU A 90 -3.77 26.61 -23.58
CA LEU A 90 -4.17 27.19 -24.87
C LEU A 90 -5.63 26.89 -25.21
N GLN A 91 -6.11 25.67 -24.93
CA GLN A 91 -7.53 25.30 -25.14
C GLN A 91 -8.50 26.11 -24.29
N ARG A 92 -8.07 26.59 -23.11
CA ARG A 92 -8.94 27.25 -22.12
C ARG A 92 -8.69 28.74 -21.98
N LEU A 93 -7.73 29.29 -22.72
CA LEU A 93 -7.32 30.69 -22.59
C LEU A 93 -8.47 31.65 -22.90
N ASP A 94 -9.27 31.32 -23.92
CA ASP A 94 -10.45 32.13 -24.30
C ASP A 94 -11.54 32.13 -23.21
N ASP A 95 -11.66 31.06 -22.41
CA ASP A 95 -12.61 30.99 -21.28
C ASP A 95 -12.18 31.88 -20.10
N TYR A 96 -10.91 32.30 -20.07
CA TYR A 96 -10.33 33.05 -18.94
C TYR A 96 -10.38 34.56 -19.13
N ARG A 97 -10.30 35.05 -20.37
CA ARG A 97 -10.03 36.47 -20.69
C ARG A 97 -11.16 37.46 -20.39
N GLY A 98 -12.37 37.01 -20.04
CA GLY A 98 -13.46 37.90 -19.59
C GLY A 98 -14.02 38.89 -20.64
N GLY A 99 -13.45 38.98 -21.85
CA GLY A 99 -14.02 39.69 -23.00
C GLY A 99 -13.56 41.14 -23.20
N ASP A 100 -12.47 41.59 -22.59
CA ASP A 100 -11.95 42.96 -22.78
C ASP A 100 -11.45 43.19 -24.23
N PRO A 101 -12.04 44.12 -25.00
CA PRO A 101 -11.66 44.39 -26.40
C PRO A 101 -10.21 44.87 -26.56
N ASP A 102 -9.64 45.52 -25.54
CA ASP A 102 -8.32 46.17 -25.62
C ASP A 102 -7.16 45.17 -25.42
N ASP A 103 -7.46 43.93 -25.04
CA ASP A 103 -6.45 42.89 -24.78
C ASP A 103 -5.82 42.31 -26.06
N GLY A 104 -6.31 42.65 -27.26
CA GLY A 104 -5.92 41.99 -28.52
C GLY A 104 -4.41 41.86 -28.76
N VAL A 105 -3.65 42.94 -28.56
CA VAL A 105 -2.18 42.94 -28.76
C VAL A 105 -1.48 42.11 -27.69
N SER A 106 -1.86 42.26 -26.43
CA SER A 106 -1.29 41.53 -25.29
C SER A 106 -1.60 40.03 -25.37
N LEU A 107 -2.81 39.69 -25.82
CA LEU A 107 -3.24 38.30 -26.03
C LEU A 107 -2.47 37.65 -27.18
N ALA A 108 -2.27 38.36 -28.29
CA ALA A 108 -1.44 37.86 -29.40
C ALA A 108 0.00 37.60 -28.94
N ARG A 109 0.57 38.48 -28.10
CA ARG A 109 1.90 38.27 -27.49
C ARG A 109 1.91 37.03 -26.59
N LEU A 110 0.89 36.84 -25.75
CA LEU A 110 0.76 35.66 -24.90
C LEU A 110 0.66 34.36 -25.70
N HIS A 111 -0.21 34.31 -26.72
CA HIS A 111 -0.30 33.16 -27.64
C HIS A 111 1.05 32.85 -28.29
N LYS A 112 1.79 33.86 -28.75
CA LYS A 112 3.11 33.67 -29.35
C LYS A 112 4.12 33.08 -28.38
N ALA A 113 4.12 33.53 -27.11
CA ALA A 113 4.97 32.98 -26.06
C ALA A 113 4.62 31.52 -25.74
N LEU A 114 3.33 31.22 -25.56
CA LEU A 114 2.84 29.86 -25.32
C LEU A 114 3.14 28.92 -26.49
N ALA A 115 2.96 29.36 -27.74
CA ALA A 115 3.28 28.59 -28.93
C ALA A 115 4.80 28.29 -29.04
N ARG A 116 5.66 29.25 -28.67
CA ARG A 116 7.13 29.02 -28.58
C ARG A 116 7.44 27.96 -27.52
N ARG A 117 6.83 28.04 -26.34
CA ARG A 117 6.98 27.06 -25.27
C ARG A 117 6.49 25.68 -25.72
N ARG A 118 5.28 25.57 -26.29
CA ARG A 118 4.73 24.33 -26.87
C ARG A 118 5.72 23.66 -27.82
N ARG A 119 6.28 24.42 -28.79
CA ARG A 119 7.29 23.89 -29.74
C ARG A 119 8.53 23.34 -29.05
N ARG A 120 9.03 24.03 -28.01
CA ARG A 120 10.20 23.58 -27.24
C ARG A 120 9.90 22.28 -26.48
N GLU A 121 8.80 22.23 -25.75
CA GLU A 121 8.37 21.04 -25.00
C GLU A 121 8.14 19.84 -25.93
N ARG A 122 7.53 20.08 -27.10
CA ARG A 122 7.32 19.04 -28.12
C ARG A 122 8.63 18.49 -28.66
N ARG A 123 9.59 19.35 -29.02
CA ARG A 123 10.92 18.89 -29.45
C ARG A 123 11.61 18.04 -28.38
N ALA A 124 11.55 18.45 -27.11
CA ALA A 124 12.13 17.69 -26.00
C ALA A 124 11.46 16.32 -25.80
N LEU A 125 10.13 16.24 -25.97
CA LEU A 125 9.39 14.98 -25.92
C LEU A 125 9.78 14.06 -27.07
N LEU A 126 9.80 14.56 -28.32
CA LEU A 126 10.18 13.77 -29.49
C LEU A 126 11.63 13.28 -29.40
N ALA A 127 12.55 14.12 -28.94
CA ALA A 127 13.93 13.71 -28.68
C ALA A 127 13.99 12.57 -27.64
N SER A 128 13.15 12.62 -26.61
CA SER A 128 13.05 11.55 -25.61
C SER A 128 12.52 10.24 -26.20
N LEU A 129 11.56 10.31 -27.12
CA LEU A 129 11.00 9.15 -27.84
C LEU A 129 12.02 8.51 -28.80
N GLY A 130 12.96 9.28 -29.35
CA GLY A 130 14.04 8.78 -30.20
C GLY A 130 15.15 8.02 -29.45
N THR A 131 15.12 7.97 -28.12
CA THR A 131 16.18 7.32 -27.33
C THR A 131 16.04 5.79 -27.29
N GLY A 132 17.16 5.09 -27.13
CA GLY A 132 17.14 3.63 -26.89
C GLY A 132 16.36 3.22 -25.63
N ARG A 133 16.25 4.12 -24.64
CA ARG A 133 15.40 3.93 -23.45
C ARG A 133 13.92 3.85 -23.81
N ALA A 134 13.43 4.75 -24.67
CA ALA A 134 12.04 4.74 -25.13
C ALA A 134 11.73 3.50 -25.98
N ARG A 135 12.65 3.07 -26.84
CA ARG A 135 12.51 1.84 -27.64
C ARG A 135 12.34 0.60 -26.76
N ARG A 136 13.19 0.42 -25.75
CA ARG A 136 13.06 -0.67 -24.77
C ARG A 136 11.74 -0.64 -24.01
N LEU A 137 11.25 0.55 -23.64
CA LEU A 137 9.94 0.69 -23.02
C LEU A 137 8.82 0.22 -23.97
N GLN A 138 8.86 0.60 -25.25
CA GLN A 138 7.88 0.17 -26.24
C GLN A 138 7.87 -1.35 -26.47
N GLU A 139 9.05 -1.98 -26.52
CA GLU A 139 9.20 -3.43 -26.61
C GLU A 139 8.58 -4.13 -25.40
N ARG A 140 8.94 -3.69 -24.18
CA ARG A 140 8.44 -4.25 -22.91
C ARG A 140 6.93 -4.05 -22.72
N LEU A 141 6.37 -2.94 -23.20
CA LEU A 141 4.92 -2.75 -23.22
C LEU A 141 4.24 -3.77 -24.16
N GLY A 142 4.93 -4.20 -25.22
CA GLY A 142 4.39 -5.16 -26.18
C GLY A 142 4.26 -6.58 -25.65
N THR A 143 5.13 -7.00 -24.73
CA THR A 143 5.11 -8.33 -24.10
C THR A 143 4.47 -8.34 -22.72
N LEU A 144 3.96 -7.18 -22.26
CA LEU A 144 3.46 -7.01 -20.90
C LEU A 144 2.29 -7.93 -20.56
N ALA A 145 1.41 -8.16 -21.53
CA ALA A 145 0.26 -9.03 -21.36
C ALA A 145 0.71 -10.47 -21.12
N ASP A 146 1.67 -10.96 -21.91
CA ASP A 146 2.21 -12.32 -21.81
C ASP A 146 2.92 -12.52 -20.46
N LEU A 147 3.73 -11.55 -20.04
CA LEU A 147 4.36 -11.55 -18.71
C LEU A 147 3.32 -11.58 -17.57
N ALA A 148 2.17 -10.94 -17.76
CA ALA A 148 1.09 -10.97 -16.78
C ALA A 148 0.31 -12.30 -16.82
N VAL A 149 0.19 -12.95 -17.98
CA VAL A 149 -0.45 -14.27 -18.14
C VAL A 149 0.30 -15.33 -17.34
N ASP A 150 1.63 -15.31 -17.40
CA ASP A 150 2.51 -16.33 -16.81
C ASP A 150 2.96 -16.03 -15.38
N ALA A 151 2.52 -14.90 -14.81
CA ALA A 151 2.95 -14.49 -13.49
C ALA A 151 2.49 -15.49 -12.40
N PRO A 152 3.39 -15.91 -11.48
CA PRO A 152 3.13 -17.03 -10.57
C PRO A 152 2.07 -16.71 -9.49
N GLY A 153 1.73 -15.43 -9.30
CA GLY A 153 0.68 -15.02 -8.36
C GLY A 153 -0.73 -15.50 -8.71
N TRP A 154 -0.94 -16.04 -9.92
CA TRP A 154 -2.20 -16.70 -10.29
C TRP A 154 -2.41 -18.05 -9.61
N ALA A 155 -1.44 -18.61 -8.88
CA ALA A 155 -1.63 -19.87 -8.14
C ALA A 155 -2.42 -19.71 -6.82
N GLY A 156 -2.68 -18.47 -6.38
CA GLY A 156 -3.30 -18.16 -5.08
C GLY A 156 -4.83 -17.97 -5.11
N GLU A 157 -5.33 -17.14 -4.19
CA GLU A 157 -6.75 -16.78 -4.07
C GLU A 157 -7.09 -15.47 -4.83
N PRO A 158 -8.36 -15.25 -5.23
CA PRO A 158 -8.81 -13.99 -5.83
C PRO A 158 -8.48 -12.77 -4.95
N PHE A 159 -7.85 -11.75 -5.54
CA PHE A 159 -7.27 -10.62 -4.81
C PHE A 159 -7.82 -9.25 -5.24
N ALA A 160 -8.56 -9.18 -6.34
CA ALA A 160 -9.07 -7.91 -6.87
C ALA A 160 -9.91 -7.14 -5.85
N GLY A 161 -10.75 -7.85 -5.10
CA GLY A 161 -11.56 -7.27 -4.02
C GLY A 161 -10.69 -6.57 -2.96
N ALA A 162 -9.60 -7.21 -2.52
CA ALA A 162 -8.68 -6.63 -1.54
C ALA A 162 -7.96 -5.38 -2.08
N VAL A 163 -7.48 -5.44 -3.33
CA VAL A 163 -6.83 -4.32 -4.02
C VAL A 163 -7.76 -3.12 -4.13
N LEU A 164 -9.00 -3.33 -4.58
CA LEU A 164 -10.03 -2.29 -4.72
C LEU A 164 -10.43 -1.70 -3.37
N ARG A 165 -10.66 -2.54 -2.34
CA ARG A 165 -10.96 -2.09 -0.97
C ARG A 165 -9.86 -1.19 -0.42
N ARG A 166 -8.59 -1.57 -0.56
CA ARG A 166 -7.44 -0.78 -0.08
C ARG A 166 -7.37 0.57 -0.78
N ALA A 167 -7.52 0.60 -2.10
CA ALA A 167 -7.52 1.84 -2.87
C ALA A 167 -8.70 2.77 -2.48
N TYR A 168 -9.90 2.20 -2.32
CA TYR A 168 -11.10 2.92 -1.93
C TYR A 168 -10.97 3.53 -0.52
N ARG A 169 -10.53 2.74 0.47
CA ARG A 169 -10.27 3.22 1.84
C ARG A 169 -9.25 4.36 1.87
N ARG A 170 -8.20 4.32 1.03
CA ARG A 170 -7.21 5.40 0.96
C ARG A 170 -7.82 6.70 0.45
N VAL A 171 -8.65 6.65 -0.60
CA VAL A 171 -9.37 7.84 -1.10
C VAL A 171 -10.26 8.44 -0.02
N ARG A 172 -11.02 7.59 0.69
CA ARG A 172 -11.89 8.06 1.79
C ARG A 172 -11.10 8.71 2.92
N ARG A 173 -10.06 8.04 3.41
CA ARG A 173 -9.22 8.55 4.51
C ARG A 173 -8.63 9.91 4.17
N LEU A 174 -8.12 10.10 2.95
CA LEU A 174 -7.56 11.38 2.53
C LEU A 174 -8.65 12.43 2.36
N GLY A 175 -9.74 12.10 1.67
CA GLY A 175 -10.83 13.05 1.43
C GLY A 175 -11.52 13.54 2.70
N ARG A 176 -11.63 12.69 3.73
CA ARG A 176 -12.15 13.08 5.06
C ARG A 176 -11.27 14.06 5.82
N ARG A 177 -9.98 14.13 5.48
CA ARG A 177 -9.02 15.06 6.09
C ARG A 177 -9.01 16.42 5.41
N ILE A 178 -9.63 16.55 4.23
CA ILE A 178 -9.67 17.81 3.50
C ILE A 178 -10.68 18.75 4.17
N THR A 179 -10.19 19.89 4.64
CA THR A 179 -10.97 21.03 5.13
C THR A 179 -10.92 22.18 4.10
N PRO A 180 -11.71 23.26 4.31
CA PRO A 180 -11.60 24.47 3.49
C PRO A 180 -10.16 25.06 3.46
N GLU A 181 -9.41 24.93 4.55
CA GLU A 181 -8.06 25.45 4.75
C GLU A 181 -6.97 24.50 4.20
N SER A 182 -7.32 23.28 3.78
CA SER A 182 -6.29 22.33 3.33
C SER A 182 -5.50 22.86 2.12
N PRO A 183 -4.18 22.68 2.11
CA PRO A 183 -3.31 23.17 1.05
C PRO A 183 -3.61 22.45 -0.29
N ALA A 184 -3.19 23.05 -1.40
CA ALA A 184 -3.46 22.51 -2.73
C ALA A 184 -2.82 21.12 -2.96
N GLU A 185 -1.71 20.85 -2.28
CA GLU A 185 -0.96 19.60 -2.28
C GLU A 185 -1.80 18.42 -1.79
N ASP A 186 -2.65 18.62 -0.78
CA ASP A 186 -3.51 17.57 -0.24
C ASP A 186 -4.59 17.16 -1.25
N LEU A 187 -5.16 18.15 -1.95
CA LEU A 187 -6.13 17.89 -3.03
C LEU A 187 -5.45 17.23 -4.23
N HIS A 188 -4.21 17.63 -4.53
CA HIS A 188 -3.40 16.99 -5.55
C HIS A 188 -3.11 15.52 -5.20
N GLU A 189 -2.78 15.22 -3.95
CA GLU A 189 -2.57 13.85 -3.48
C GLU A 189 -3.86 13.03 -3.56
N LEU A 190 -4.99 13.59 -3.10
CA LEU A 190 -6.30 12.96 -3.24
C LEU A 190 -6.65 12.69 -4.71
N ARG A 191 -6.41 13.65 -5.62
CA ARG A 191 -6.62 13.49 -7.06
C ARG A 191 -5.84 12.31 -7.62
N LYS A 192 -4.57 12.16 -7.25
CA LYS A 192 -3.74 11.00 -7.67
C LYS A 192 -4.36 9.69 -7.19
N ARG A 193 -4.85 9.62 -5.95
CA ARG A 193 -5.51 8.41 -5.41
C ARG A 193 -6.86 8.13 -6.07
N CYS A 194 -7.67 9.15 -6.37
CA CYS A 194 -8.91 8.99 -7.12
C CYS A 194 -8.66 8.43 -8.52
N LYS A 195 -7.64 8.94 -9.24
CA LYS A 195 -7.24 8.41 -10.55
C LYS A 195 -6.83 6.94 -10.45
N ARG A 196 -5.99 6.59 -9.47
CA ARG A 196 -5.58 5.19 -9.25
C ARG A 196 -6.77 4.28 -8.97
N LEU A 197 -7.69 4.68 -8.09
CA LEU A 197 -8.92 3.91 -7.82
C LEU A 197 -9.74 3.73 -9.11
N ARG A 198 -9.93 4.79 -9.90
CA ARG A 198 -10.67 4.69 -11.17
C ARG A 198 -10.03 3.69 -12.13
N TYR A 199 -8.71 3.73 -12.29
CA TYR A 199 -8.02 2.79 -13.18
C TYR A 199 -8.19 1.34 -12.74
N LEU A 200 -8.16 1.08 -11.43
CA LEU A 200 -8.39 -0.27 -10.90
C LEU A 200 -9.85 -0.73 -11.10
N LEU A 201 -10.81 0.16 -10.87
CA LEU A 201 -12.22 -0.14 -11.13
C LEU A 201 -12.48 -0.41 -12.62
N GLU A 202 -11.83 0.33 -13.52
CA GLU A 202 -11.89 0.09 -14.97
C GLU A 202 -11.23 -1.24 -15.35
N MET A 203 -10.08 -1.57 -14.75
CA MET A 203 -9.35 -2.82 -14.99
C MET A 203 -10.17 -4.04 -14.62
N TYR A 204 -10.80 -4.02 -13.45
CA TYR A 204 -11.60 -5.15 -12.99
C TYR A 204 -13.07 -5.07 -13.42
N ALA A 205 -13.44 -4.17 -14.33
CA ALA A 205 -14.85 -3.96 -14.64
C ALA A 205 -15.59 -5.21 -15.13
N ALA A 206 -14.89 -6.06 -15.89
CA ALA A 206 -15.42 -7.34 -16.36
C ALA A 206 -15.52 -8.43 -15.28
N ALA A 207 -14.91 -8.24 -14.11
CA ALA A 207 -14.85 -9.21 -13.02
C ALA A 207 -15.89 -8.95 -11.90
N PHE A 208 -16.62 -7.82 -11.94
CA PHE A 208 -17.56 -7.39 -10.91
C PHE A 208 -18.94 -7.01 -11.51
N ASP A 209 -19.98 -6.92 -10.67
CA ASP A 209 -21.32 -6.47 -11.07
C ASP A 209 -21.27 -5.07 -11.74
N ALA A 210 -21.80 -4.99 -12.96
CA ALA A 210 -21.75 -3.81 -13.80
C ALA A 210 -22.50 -2.60 -13.20
N THR A 211 -23.54 -2.82 -12.38
CA THR A 211 -24.47 -1.78 -11.95
C THR A 211 -23.88 -0.93 -10.81
N GLU A 212 -23.42 -1.57 -9.73
CA GLU A 212 -22.82 -0.88 -8.59
C GLU A 212 -21.45 -0.26 -8.96
N LEU A 213 -20.69 -0.92 -9.84
CA LEU A 213 -19.42 -0.40 -10.34
C LEU A 213 -19.62 0.85 -11.20
N THR A 214 -20.64 0.87 -12.06
CA THR A 214 -20.95 2.03 -12.90
C THR A 214 -21.33 3.25 -12.08
N ASP A 215 -22.17 3.11 -11.04
CA ASP A 215 -22.51 4.23 -10.16
C ASP A 215 -21.28 4.75 -9.39
N THR A 216 -20.42 3.83 -8.92
CA THR A 216 -19.14 4.17 -8.28
C THR A 216 -18.25 5.01 -9.20
N LEU A 217 -18.03 4.53 -10.42
CA LEU A 217 -17.22 5.21 -11.43
C LEU A 217 -17.79 6.58 -11.77
N ARG A 218 -19.11 6.70 -11.92
CA ARG A 218 -19.81 7.96 -12.20
C ARG A 218 -19.53 9.00 -11.10
N ARG A 219 -19.68 8.64 -9.83
CA ARG A 219 -19.43 9.54 -8.69
C ARG A 219 -17.96 9.91 -8.58
N LEU A 220 -17.08 8.92 -8.74
CA LEU A 220 -15.64 9.12 -8.70
C LEU A 220 -15.18 10.07 -9.83
N ARG A 221 -15.79 10.00 -11.03
CA ARG A 221 -15.55 10.94 -12.13
C ARG A 221 -16.00 12.36 -11.77
N LYS A 222 -17.16 12.53 -11.13
CA LYS A 222 -17.64 13.85 -10.66
C LYS A 222 -16.67 14.46 -9.63
N LEU A 223 -16.19 13.67 -8.67
CA LEU A 223 -15.17 14.12 -7.71
C LEU A 223 -13.84 14.46 -8.40
N GLN A 224 -13.40 13.62 -9.35
CA GLN A 224 -12.20 13.88 -10.14
C GLN A 224 -12.31 15.13 -10.99
N LYS A 225 -13.50 15.51 -11.47
CA LYS A 225 -13.70 16.75 -12.23
C LYS A 225 -13.33 17.96 -11.37
N VAL A 226 -13.88 18.06 -10.16
CA VAL A 226 -13.55 19.15 -9.22
C VAL A 226 -12.06 19.19 -8.90
N LEU A 227 -11.47 18.05 -8.54
CA LEU A 227 -10.05 17.96 -8.24
C LEU A 227 -9.15 18.25 -9.46
N GLY A 228 -9.64 17.91 -10.66
CA GLY A 228 -8.99 18.16 -11.94
C GLY A 228 -8.98 19.64 -12.27
N ASP A 229 -10.16 20.26 -12.30
CA ASP A 229 -10.32 21.68 -12.61
C ASP A 229 -9.52 22.54 -11.63
N PHE A 230 -9.58 22.24 -10.33
CA PHE A 230 -8.79 22.92 -9.31
C PHE A 230 -7.29 22.84 -9.60
N GLN A 231 -6.77 21.64 -9.88
CA GLN A 231 -5.36 21.46 -10.21
C GLN A 231 -4.96 22.22 -11.49
N ASP A 232 -5.81 22.17 -12.52
CA ASP A 232 -5.50 22.78 -13.81
C ASP A 232 -5.40 24.31 -13.66
N PHE A 233 -6.27 24.94 -12.86
CA PHE A 233 -6.15 26.37 -12.56
C PHE A 233 -4.83 26.73 -11.85
N HIS A 234 -4.40 25.92 -10.87
CA HIS A 234 -3.11 26.11 -10.22
C HIS A 234 -1.93 25.95 -11.20
N THR A 235 -2.00 24.95 -12.10
CA THR A 235 -0.99 24.75 -13.14
C THR A 235 -0.94 25.92 -14.12
N HIS A 236 -2.09 26.43 -14.57
CA HIS A 236 -2.16 27.60 -15.46
C HIS A 236 -1.64 28.88 -14.78
N ALA A 237 -1.97 29.07 -13.49
CA ALA A 237 -1.47 30.22 -12.73
C ALA A 237 0.06 30.15 -12.56
N ALA A 238 0.63 28.97 -12.33
CA ALA A 238 2.08 28.79 -12.28
C ALA A 238 2.74 29.17 -13.62
N LEU A 239 2.18 28.71 -14.75
CA LEU A 239 2.65 29.05 -16.09
C LEU A 239 2.62 30.57 -16.36
N LEU A 240 1.55 31.24 -15.94
CA LEU A 240 1.43 32.70 -16.06
C LEU A 240 2.42 33.44 -15.16
N ARG A 241 2.65 32.99 -13.93
CA ARG A 241 3.65 33.60 -13.02
C ARG A 241 5.06 33.49 -13.60
N GLU A 242 5.42 32.35 -14.17
CA GLU A 242 6.71 32.18 -14.86
C GLU A 242 6.86 33.18 -16.02
N LEU A 243 5.85 33.29 -16.88
CA LEU A 243 5.85 34.25 -17.99
C LEU A 243 5.89 35.70 -17.50
N ARG A 244 5.19 36.01 -16.41
CA ARG A 244 5.19 37.35 -15.79
C ARG A 244 6.60 37.75 -15.36
N VAL A 245 7.33 36.84 -14.70
CA VAL A 245 8.72 37.08 -14.27
C VAL A 245 9.62 37.28 -15.49
N GLU A 246 9.51 36.41 -16.50
CA GLU A 246 10.27 36.52 -17.75
C GLU A 246 10.03 37.89 -18.42
N TRP A 247 8.77 38.30 -18.57
CA TRP A 247 8.43 39.56 -19.22
C TRP A 247 8.80 40.79 -18.39
N ALA A 248 8.63 40.76 -17.07
CA ALA A 248 9.03 41.87 -16.20
C ALA A 248 10.53 42.18 -16.30
N SER A 249 11.36 41.18 -16.62
CA SER A 249 12.80 41.34 -16.84
C SER A 249 13.18 41.75 -18.27
N ALA A 250 12.24 41.77 -19.21
CA ALA A 250 12.51 41.97 -20.63
C ALA A 250 12.25 43.43 -21.07
N PRO A 251 13.20 44.10 -21.77
CA PRO A 251 13.03 45.48 -22.26
C PRO A 251 11.86 45.67 -23.23
N SER A 252 11.35 44.58 -23.82
CA SER A 252 10.29 44.58 -24.83
C SER A 252 8.89 44.27 -24.28
N ALA A 253 8.76 44.06 -22.96
CA ALA A 253 7.46 43.79 -22.35
C ALA A 253 6.66 45.09 -22.18
N ALA A 254 5.44 45.12 -22.72
CA ALA A 254 4.54 46.25 -22.53
C ALA A 254 3.81 46.14 -21.19
N VAL A 255 3.57 47.28 -20.53
CA VAL A 255 2.79 47.39 -19.28
C VAL A 255 1.41 46.71 -19.42
N ALA A 256 0.73 46.92 -20.55
CA ALA A 256 -0.55 46.30 -20.85
C ALA A 256 -0.49 44.75 -20.87
N SER A 257 0.65 44.17 -21.26
CA SER A 257 0.82 42.70 -21.28
C SER A 257 1.03 42.11 -19.89
N LEU A 258 1.68 42.85 -18.98
CA LEU A 258 1.78 42.46 -17.58
C LEU A 258 0.42 42.60 -16.86
N ALA A 259 -0.32 43.67 -17.15
CA ALA A 259 -1.67 43.88 -16.62
C ALA A 259 -2.64 42.77 -17.04
N LEU A 260 -2.59 42.31 -18.30
CA LEU A 260 -3.35 41.15 -18.77
C LEU A 260 -3.01 39.90 -17.94
N ILE A 261 -1.73 39.61 -17.71
CA ILE A 261 -1.32 38.43 -16.93
C ILE A 261 -1.87 38.53 -15.50
N ASP A 262 -1.77 39.69 -14.85
CA ASP A 262 -2.26 39.89 -13.49
C ASP A 262 -3.79 39.72 -13.40
N ARG A 263 -4.53 40.20 -14.40
CA ARG A 263 -5.98 39.98 -14.52
C ARG A 263 -6.33 38.50 -14.66
N LEU A 264 -5.63 37.78 -15.53
CA LEU A 264 -5.82 36.34 -15.72
C LEU A 264 -5.48 35.55 -14.45
N LEU A 265 -4.45 35.93 -13.71
CA LEU A 265 -4.08 35.32 -12.44
C LEU A 265 -5.18 35.49 -11.39
N GLY A 266 -5.76 36.69 -11.26
CA GLY A 266 -6.91 36.93 -10.41
C GLY A 266 -8.11 36.05 -10.79
N GLY A 267 -8.48 36.05 -12.07
CA GLY A 267 -9.61 35.24 -12.56
C GLY A 267 -9.41 33.73 -12.40
N LEU A 268 -8.17 33.22 -12.44
CA LEU A 268 -7.86 31.82 -12.14
C LEU A 268 -7.97 31.51 -10.64
N ALA A 269 -7.56 32.43 -9.77
CA ALA A 269 -7.70 32.29 -8.32
C ALA A 269 -9.17 32.24 -7.89
N ASP A 270 -10.01 33.09 -8.48
CA ASP A 270 -11.46 33.09 -8.23
C ASP A 270 -12.11 31.76 -8.66
N ARG A 271 -11.77 31.28 -9.86
CA ARG A 271 -12.26 29.99 -10.38
C ARG A 271 -11.76 28.80 -9.54
N ALA A 272 -10.52 28.84 -9.07
CA ALA A 272 -9.98 27.82 -8.17
C ALA A 272 -10.77 27.77 -6.86
N THR A 273 -11.08 28.93 -6.27
CA THR A 273 -11.92 29.06 -5.07
C THR A 273 -13.34 28.54 -5.32
N ALA A 274 -13.95 28.92 -6.44
CA ALA A 274 -15.31 28.51 -6.82
C ALA A 274 -15.43 27.00 -7.08
N VAL A 275 -14.41 26.37 -7.67
CA VAL A 275 -14.39 24.91 -7.84
C VAL A 275 -14.11 24.21 -6.51
N ARG A 276 -13.20 24.75 -5.70
CA ARG A 276 -12.84 24.19 -4.38
C ARG A 276 -14.05 24.10 -3.45
N SER A 277 -14.94 25.10 -3.45
CA SER A 277 -16.16 25.08 -2.62
C SER A 277 -17.09 23.90 -2.93
N GLN A 278 -17.04 23.35 -4.14
CA GLN A 278 -17.83 22.18 -4.54
C GLN A 278 -17.29 20.86 -3.97
N PHE A 279 -16.05 20.83 -3.48
CA PHE A 279 -15.38 19.62 -3.04
C PHE A 279 -16.17 18.86 -1.98
N ALA A 280 -16.60 19.54 -0.90
CA ALA A 280 -17.26 18.89 0.23
C ALA A 280 -18.54 18.16 -0.20
N SER A 281 -19.38 18.81 -1.01
CA SER A 281 -20.59 18.23 -1.55
C SER A 281 -20.30 17.03 -2.47
N ARG A 282 -19.33 17.16 -3.40
CA ARG A 282 -18.95 16.04 -4.29
C ARG A 282 -18.34 14.87 -3.53
N PHE A 283 -17.54 15.14 -2.50
CA PHE A 283 -16.95 14.10 -1.68
C PHE A 283 -18.01 13.39 -0.83
N ALA A 284 -18.97 14.11 -0.24
CA ALA A 284 -20.11 13.51 0.46
C ALA A 284 -21.00 12.67 -0.48
N GLN A 285 -21.14 13.07 -1.75
CA GLN A 285 -21.80 12.26 -2.79
C GLN A 285 -21.03 10.98 -3.16
N PHE A 286 -19.74 10.91 -2.85
CA PHE A 286 -18.90 9.72 -3.01
C PHE A 286 -18.87 8.86 -1.72
N ASP A 287 -18.67 9.44 -0.54
CA ASP A 287 -18.44 8.76 0.76
C ASP A 287 -19.71 8.55 1.63
N GLY A 288 -20.85 8.21 1.03
CA GLY A 288 -22.12 8.10 1.76
C GLY A 288 -22.28 6.79 2.57
N ARG A 289 -22.99 6.81 3.70
CA ARG A 289 -23.24 5.62 4.56
C ARG A 289 -23.87 4.44 3.81
N LYS A 290 -24.97 4.64 3.09
CA LYS A 290 -25.62 3.59 2.26
C LYS A 290 -24.67 2.99 1.21
N ARG A 291 -23.72 3.80 0.73
CA ARG A 291 -22.75 3.39 -0.31
C ARG A 291 -21.63 2.58 0.31
N HIS A 292 -21.29 2.82 1.57
CA HIS A 292 -20.30 2.00 2.27
C HIS A 292 -20.70 0.52 2.29
N ALA A 293 -21.97 0.23 2.59
CA ALA A 293 -22.51 -1.13 2.56
C ALA A 293 -22.49 -1.71 1.13
N ALA A 294 -22.90 -0.93 0.12
CA ALA A 294 -22.79 -1.35 -1.29
C ALA A 294 -21.34 -1.69 -1.69
N HIS A 295 -20.36 -0.84 -1.38
CA HIS A 295 -18.95 -1.12 -1.67
C HIS A 295 -18.37 -2.30 -0.89
N GLN A 296 -18.82 -2.52 0.35
CA GLN A 296 -18.42 -3.72 1.10
C GLN A 296 -18.91 -4.99 0.42
N ARG A 297 -20.11 -4.96 -0.19
CA ARG A 297 -20.67 -6.05 -0.99
C ARG A 297 -20.00 -6.17 -2.36
N LEU A 298 -19.85 -5.07 -3.09
CA LEU A 298 -19.24 -5.03 -4.44
C LEU A 298 -17.82 -5.58 -4.45
N PHE A 299 -17.03 -5.24 -3.43
CA PHE A 299 -15.67 -5.75 -3.33
C PHE A 299 -15.56 -6.97 -2.42
N ALA A 300 -16.66 -7.57 -1.98
CA ALA A 300 -16.63 -8.87 -1.32
C ALA A 300 -16.24 -9.92 -2.36
N SER A 301 -15.38 -10.85 -1.96
CA SER A 301 -15.00 -11.98 -2.81
C SER A 301 -16.20 -12.93 -2.88
N ASP A 302 -16.89 -13.01 -4.02
CA ASP A 302 -17.95 -13.98 -4.43
C ASP A 302 -19.14 -14.24 -3.45
N PRO A 303 -20.41 -13.97 -3.85
CA PRO A 303 -21.59 -14.24 -3.02
C PRO A 303 -21.89 -15.72 -2.72
N ALA A 304 -21.46 -16.65 -3.58
CA ALA A 304 -21.71 -18.10 -3.40
C ALA A 304 -20.67 -18.78 -2.50
N LEU A 305 -19.59 -18.06 -2.20
CA LEU A 305 -18.51 -18.46 -1.29
C LEU A 305 -18.50 -17.61 -0.03
N ALA A 306 -19.60 -16.91 0.28
CA ALA A 306 -19.73 -16.01 1.43
C ALA A 306 -19.17 -16.68 2.70
N PRO A 307 -17.94 -16.34 3.13
CA PRO A 307 -17.46 -16.78 4.41
C PRO A 307 -18.28 -16.00 5.44
N PRO A 308 -18.75 -16.63 6.51
CA PRO A 308 -19.52 -15.94 7.52
C PRO A 308 -18.66 -14.78 8.08
N MET A 309 -19.11 -13.56 7.81
CA MET A 309 -18.74 -12.30 8.46
C MET A 309 -17.27 -12.17 8.91
N LEU A 310 -16.43 -11.62 8.02
CA LEU A 310 -15.09 -11.13 8.35
C LEU A 310 -14.98 -9.63 8.06
N GLY A 311 -15.04 -8.82 9.11
CA GLY A 311 -14.73 -7.40 9.05
C GLY A 311 -13.25 -7.15 8.73
N SER A 312 -12.98 -6.13 7.90
CA SER A 312 -11.70 -5.39 7.86
C SER A 312 -10.39 -6.22 7.84
N GLY A 313 -10.00 -6.76 6.68
CA GLY A 313 -8.73 -7.51 6.49
C GLY A 313 -7.51 -7.03 7.29
N GLY A 314 -7.35 -7.66 8.44
CA GLY A 314 -6.16 -7.83 9.26
C GLY A 314 -6.03 -9.32 9.56
N TYR A 315 -4.97 -9.69 10.26
CA TYR A 315 -4.72 -11.07 10.68
C TYR A 315 -5.96 -11.72 11.32
N CYS A 316 -6.12 -13.03 11.12
CA CYS A 316 -7.00 -13.85 11.93
C CYS A 316 -6.32 -15.17 12.27
N HIS A 317 -6.52 -15.65 13.49
CA HIS A 317 -6.01 -16.96 13.89
C HIS A 317 -6.52 -18.05 12.92
N GLY A 318 -5.62 -18.91 12.47
CA GLY A 318 -5.91 -20.05 11.60
C GLY A 318 -5.38 -21.34 12.19
N TRP A 319 -6.09 -22.45 11.98
CA TRP A 319 -5.59 -23.80 12.22
C TRP A 319 -4.68 -24.23 11.07
N LEU A 320 -3.78 -25.20 11.30
CA LEU A 320 -2.94 -25.80 10.26
C LEU A 320 -3.75 -26.38 9.08
N THR A 321 -5.02 -26.73 9.30
CA THR A 321 -5.95 -27.19 8.26
C THR A 321 -6.40 -26.08 7.31
N GLY A 322 -5.95 -24.83 7.51
CA GLY A 322 -6.41 -23.65 6.77
C GLY A 322 -7.76 -23.10 7.25
N ARG A 323 -8.42 -23.75 8.21
CA ARG A 323 -9.67 -23.26 8.81
C ARG A 323 -9.38 -22.10 9.76
N ARG A 324 -10.19 -21.05 9.68
CA ARG A 324 -10.16 -19.95 10.65
C ARG A 324 -10.56 -20.42 12.05
N ILE A 325 -9.85 -19.92 13.07
CA ILE A 325 -10.23 -20.06 14.47
C ILE A 325 -11.19 -18.91 14.83
N PRO A 326 -12.40 -19.19 15.35
CA PRO A 326 -13.41 -18.16 15.62
C PRO A 326 -13.12 -17.39 16.94
N LEU A 327 -11.87 -17.00 17.15
CA LEU A 327 -11.42 -16.17 18.26
C LEU A 327 -11.03 -14.77 17.74
N PRO A 328 -11.29 -13.70 18.50
CA PRO A 328 -10.84 -12.36 18.13
C PRO A 328 -9.31 -12.28 18.20
N VAL A 329 -8.70 -11.33 17.50
CA VAL A 329 -7.27 -11.05 17.67
C VAL A 329 -7.12 -10.10 18.85
N GLY A 330 -6.55 -10.61 19.94
CA GLY A 330 -6.31 -9.86 21.15
C GLY A 330 -4.93 -9.20 21.20
N LYS A 331 -4.38 -9.11 22.41
CA LYS A 331 -2.99 -8.70 22.63
C LYS A 331 -2.05 -9.90 22.56
N VAL A 332 -0.78 -9.63 22.31
CA VAL A 332 0.28 -10.63 22.45
C VAL A 332 1.10 -10.28 23.68
N VAL A 333 1.08 -11.13 24.71
CA VAL A 333 1.95 -11.00 25.88
C VAL A 333 3.24 -11.76 25.62
N CYS A 334 4.37 -11.15 25.90
CA CYS A 334 5.69 -11.71 25.61
C CYS A 334 6.55 -11.72 26.87
N VAL A 335 7.53 -12.62 26.92
CA VAL A 335 8.56 -12.64 27.97
C VAL A 335 9.95 -12.43 27.40
N GLY A 336 10.67 -11.46 27.94
CA GLY A 336 12.08 -11.24 27.63
C GLY A 336 12.98 -12.17 28.44
N ARG A 337 14.06 -12.66 27.82
CA ARG A 337 15.14 -13.42 28.47
C ARG A 337 14.70 -14.73 29.14
N ASN A 338 13.76 -15.45 28.56
CA ASN A 338 13.30 -16.73 29.11
C ASN A 338 14.22 -17.92 28.80
N TYR A 339 15.37 -17.70 28.14
CA TYR A 339 16.39 -18.72 27.86
C TYR A 339 17.75 -18.23 28.37
N ALA A 340 18.45 -19.05 29.16
CA ALA A 340 19.75 -18.69 29.74
C ALA A 340 20.82 -18.34 28.68
N ALA A 341 20.90 -19.14 27.61
CA ALA A 341 21.86 -18.92 26.53
C ALA A 341 21.62 -17.61 25.77
N HIS A 342 20.35 -17.23 25.58
CA HIS A 342 20.00 -15.96 24.96
C HIS A 342 20.30 -14.75 25.87
N ALA A 343 20.06 -14.89 27.19
CA ALA A 343 20.43 -13.86 28.16
C ALA A 343 21.95 -13.60 28.14
N ALA A 344 22.75 -14.67 28.07
CA ALA A 344 24.20 -14.61 27.98
C ALA A 344 24.70 -13.99 26.65
N GLU A 345 24.11 -14.36 25.50
CA GLU A 345 24.43 -13.80 24.18
C GLU A 345 24.32 -12.27 24.14
N LEU A 346 23.34 -11.72 24.86
CA LEU A 346 23.11 -10.28 24.93
C LEU A 346 23.86 -9.59 26.11
N GLY A 347 24.75 -10.31 26.80
CA GLY A 347 25.55 -9.77 27.92
C GLY A 347 24.72 -9.34 29.13
N ASN A 348 23.55 -9.94 29.34
CA ASN A 348 22.60 -9.51 30.37
C ASN A 348 22.51 -10.49 31.54
N PRO A 349 22.31 -10.01 32.78
CA PRO A 349 21.99 -10.90 33.89
C PRO A 349 20.61 -11.54 33.68
N VAL A 350 20.49 -12.79 34.13
CA VAL A 350 19.20 -13.50 34.21
C VAL A 350 18.32 -12.75 35.22
N PRO A 351 17.12 -12.28 34.82
CA PRO A 351 16.27 -11.53 35.72
C PRO A 351 15.66 -12.44 36.81
N ALA A 352 15.53 -11.93 38.02
CA ALA A 352 14.93 -12.66 39.15
C ALA A 352 13.42 -12.90 38.99
N VAL A 353 12.76 -12.10 38.14
CA VAL A 353 11.34 -12.21 37.79
C VAL A 353 11.17 -12.10 36.27
N PRO A 354 10.19 -12.79 35.65
CA PRO A 354 9.96 -12.68 34.21
C PRO A 354 9.72 -11.24 33.75
N LEU A 355 10.45 -10.82 32.72
CA LEU A 355 10.30 -9.50 32.14
C LEU A 355 9.19 -9.51 31.09
N LEU A 356 7.98 -9.12 31.49
CA LEU A 356 6.83 -9.10 30.58
C LEU A 356 6.76 -7.79 29.78
N PHE A 357 6.38 -7.92 28.51
CA PHE A 357 5.97 -6.80 27.66
C PHE A 357 4.82 -7.24 26.75
N ILE A 358 4.15 -6.28 26.10
CA ILE A 358 2.97 -6.56 25.28
C ILE A 358 3.15 -5.97 23.88
N LYS A 359 2.76 -6.73 22.87
CA LYS A 359 2.53 -6.22 21.51
C LYS A 359 1.02 -6.01 21.27
N PRO A 360 0.61 -4.89 20.66
CA PRO A 360 -0.79 -4.65 20.34
C PRO A 360 -1.25 -5.55 19.17
N ALA A 361 -2.57 -5.68 18.99
CA ALA A 361 -3.15 -6.43 17.87
C ALA A 361 -2.66 -5.95 16.48
N SER A 362 -2.26 -4.68 16.35
CA SER A 362 -1.71 -4.13 15.09
C SER A 362 -0.31 -4.64 14.75
N ALA A 363 0.41 -5.22 15.71
CA ALA A 363 1.69 -5.88 15.45
C ALA A 363 1.49 -7.25 14.78
N VAL A 364 0.30 -7.85 14.91
CA VAL A 364 0.05 -9.23 14.48
C VAL A 364 -0.25 -9.31 13.00
N VAL A 365 0.51 -10.14 12.28
CA VAL A 365 0.36 -10.43 10.85
C VAL A 365 0.56 -11.92 10.59
N ASP A 366 0.09 -12.41 9.45
CA ASP A 366 0.41 -13.78 9.02
C ASP A 366 1.92 -13.90 8.74
N MET A 367 2.53 -14.98 9.20
CA MET A 367 3.94 -15.27 8.92
C MET A 367 4.13 -15.74 7.47
N ALA A 368 3.22 -16.56 6.95
CA ALA A 368 3.28 -17.12 5.60
C ALA A 368 2.14 -16.58 4.72
N PRO A 369 2.35 -16.52 3.39
CA PRO A 369 3.57 -16.91 2.67
C PRO A 369 4.69 -15.85 2.71
N TRP A 370 4.42 -14.70 3.31
CA TRP A 370 5.38 -13.61 3.46
C TRP A 370 4.94 -12.62 4.53
N PHE A 371 5.89 -11.85 5.05
CA PHE A 371 5.65 -10.71 5.94
C PHE A 371 6.59 -9.54 5.62
N CYS A 372 6.21 -8.31 5.94
CA CYS A 372 6.99 -7.12 5.60
C CYS A 372 7.83 -6.62 6.76
N LEU A 373 9.05 -6.15 6.47
CA LEU A 373 9.83 -5.35 7.41
C LEU A 373 9.53 -3.85 7.23
N PRO A 374 9.60 -3.04 8.30
CA PRO A 374 9.53 -1.59 8.16
C PRO A 374 10.70 -1.06 7.32
N VAL A 375 10.38 -0.24 6.32
CA VAL A 375 11.37 0.56 5.60
C VAL A 375 11.78 1.76 6.48
N ASP A 376 13.06 2.10 6.48
CA ASP A 376 13.64 3.29 7.14
C ASP A 376 13.63 3.30 8.68
N ARG A 377 13.64 2.13 9.33
CA ARG A 377 13.64 2.01 10.80
C ARG A 377 14.87 1.34 11.41
N GLY A 378 15.89 1.08 10.58
CA GLY A 378 17.10 0.38 10.99
C GLY A 378 16.98 -1.14 10.82
N THR A 379 17.91 -1.86 11.44
CA THR A 379 17.96 -3.33 11.38
C THR A 379 16.82 -3.97 12.20
N VAL A 380 16.18 -4.99 11.63
CA VAL A 380 15.14 -5.77 12.31
C VAL A 380 15.69 -7.16 12.57
N HIS A 381 15.73 -7.57 13.83
CA HIS A 381 16.19 -8.90 14.23
C HIS A 381 15.02 -9.87 14.34
N HIS A 382 15.26 -11.13 13.97
CA HIS A 382 14.34 -12.24 14.23
C HIS A 382 14.54 -12.81 15.63
N GLU A 383 13.44 -13.10 16.31
CA GLU A 383 13.41 -13.82 17.58
C GLU A 383 12.29 -14.85 17.45
N LEU A 384 12.62 -16.09 17.05
CA LEU A 384 11.63 -17.16 16.94
C LEU A 384 11.21 -17.64 18.33
N GLU A 385 9.91 -17.74 18.58
CA GLU A 385 9.31 -18.16 19.85
C GLU A 385 8.14 -19.11 19.64
N ILE A 386 7.84 -19.92 20.66
CA ILE A 386 6.59 -20.70 20.71
C ILE A 386 5.45 -19.72 21.03
N ALA A 387 4.40 -19.78 20.23
CA ALA A 387 3.19 -18.97 20.41
C ALA A 387 2.07 -19.83 20.98
N VAL A 388 1.51 -19.41 22.11
CA VAL A 388 0.41 -20.11 22.80
C VAL A 388 -0.88 -19.34 22.59
N LEU A 389 -1.85 -19.92 21.89
CA LEU A 389 -3.17 -19.32 21.68
C LEU A 389 -4.09 -19.64 22.86
N ILE A 390 -4.69 -18.60 23.43
CA ILE A 390 -5.61 -18.72 24.56
C ILE A 390 -7.04 -18.93 24.04
N GLY A 391 -7.68 -20.03 24.42
CA GLY A 391 -9.07 -20.38 24.06
C GLY A 391 -10.10 -19.99 25.11
N ARG A 392 -9.70 -19.87 26.39
CA ARG A 392 -10.58 -19.50 27.50
C ARG A 392 -9.95 -18.40 28.34
N ARG A 393 -10.79 -17.54 28.92
CA ARG A 393 -10.31 -16.41 29.73
C ARG A 393 -9.54 -16.93 30.96
N LEU A 394 -8.38 -16.32 31.24
CA LEU A 394 -7.55 -16.58 32.41
C LEU A 394 -7.31 -15.28 33.19
N CYS A 395 -7.40 -15.34 34.51
CA CYS A 395 -7.14 -14.22 35.41
C CYS A 395 -6.79 -14.79 36.79
N HIS A 396 -5.59 -14.51 37.31
CA HIS A 396 -5.07 -15.17 38.52
C HIS A 396 -5.25 -16.70 38.48
N ALA A 397 -4.93 -17.30 37.33
CA ALA A 397 -5.27 -18.69 37.06
C ALA A 397 -4.22 -19.66 37.63
N GLU A 398 -4.70 -20.83 38.03
CA GLU A 398 -3.88 -21.95 38.49
C GLU A 398 -3.45 -22.86 37.31
N PRO A 399 -2.42 -23.71 37.47
CA PRO A 399 -1.84 -24.52 36.39
C PRO A 399 -2.85 -25.34 35.57
N ASP A 400 -3.84 -25.96 36.23
CA ASP A 400 -4.84 -26.79 35.56
C ASP A 400 -5.80 -25.95 34.70
N GLU A 401 -6.17 -24.76 35.18
CA GLU A 401 -6.98 -23.81 34.42
C GLU A 401 -6.23 -23.33 33.18
N VAL A 402 -4.94 -23.01 33.35
CA VAL A 402 -4.04 -22.61 32.27
C VAL A 402 -3.95 -23.69 31.21
N ARG A 403 -3.61 -24.93 31.59
CA ARG A 403 -3.49 -26.06 30.64
C ARG A 403 -4.77 -26.24 29.84
N ALA A 404 -5.90 -26.20 30.52
CA ALA A 404 -7.19 -26.43 29.89
C ALA A 404 -7.68 -25.21 29.07
N ALA A 405 -7.09 -24.03 29.24
CA ALA A 405 -7.43 -22.82 28.49
C ALA A 405 -6.62 -22.65 27.20
N ILE A 406 -5.54 -23.40 27.00
CA ILE A 406 -4.73 -23.34 25.77
C ILE A 406 -5.54 -23.95 24.62
N ALA A 407 -5.77 -23.17 23.56
CA ALA A 407 -6.44 -23.64 22.35
C ALA A 407 -5.48 -24.35 21.39
N GLY A 408 -4.23 -23.87 21.30
CA GLY A 408 -3.26 -24.41 20.37
C GLY A 408 -1.89 -23.76 20.45
N LEU A 409 -0.93 -24.39 19.78
CA LEU A 409 0.46 -23.95 19.69
C LEU A 409 0.80 -23.52 18.27
N GLY A 410 1.60 -22.47 18.16
CA GLY A 410 2.12 -21.94 16.92
C GLY A 410 3.56 -21.47 17.09
N LEU A 411 4.06 -20.79 16.08
CA LEU A 411 5.31 -20.06 16.09
C LEU A 411 5.03 -18.58 15.92
N GLY A 412 5.80 -17.75 16.61
CA GLY A 412 5.81 -16.31 16.44
C GLY A 412 7.23 -15.80 16.21
N LEU A 413 7.36 -14.77 15.38
CA LEU A 413 8.57 -13.96 15.29
C LEU A 413 8.39 -12.70 16.12
N ASP A 414 9.11 -12.57 17.23
CA ASP A 414 9.24 -11.32 17.97
C ASP A 414 10.23 -10.39 17.24
N LEU A 415 9.76 -9.78 16.15
CA LEU A 415 10.59 -8.86 15.38
C LEU A 415 10.96 -7.64 16.22
N THR A 416 12.25 -7.35 16.23
CA THR A 416 12.82 -6.34 17.14
C THR A 416 13.69 -5.36 16.38
N LEU A 417 13.40 -4.07 16.52
CA LEU A 417 14.33 -3.01 16.13
C LEU A 417 15.47 -2.94 17.16
N ARG A 418 16.53 -3.72 16.94
CA ARG A 418 17.55 -3.98 17.98
C ARG A 418 18.20 -2.71 18.49
N GLU A 419 18.69 -1.87 17.59
CA GLU A 419 19.34 -0.59 17.92
C GLU A 419 18.39 0.34 18.70
N VAL A 420 17.11 0.35 18.34
CA VAL A 420 16.09 1.15 19.05
C VAL A 420 15.88 0.59 20.45
N GLN A 421 15.82 -0.73 20.61
CA GLN A 421 15.67 -1.36 21.91
C GLN A 421 16.85 -1.05 22.84
N ASP A 422 18.08 -1.12 22.33
CA ASP A 422 19.29 -0.90 23.14
C ASP A 422 19.37 0.55 23.63
N ARG A 423 19.00 1.51 22.78
CA ARG A 423 18.85 2.92 23.17
C ARG A 423 17.76 3.12 24.24
N LEU A 424 16.62 2.44 24.12
CA LEU A 424 15.55 2.54 25.11
C LEU A 424 15.97 1.94 26.45
N LYS A 425 16.70 0.81 26.44
CA LYS A 425 17.24 0.18 27.65
C LYS A 425 18.23 1.08 28.39
N SER A 426 19.16 1.73 27.68
CA SER A 426 20.15 2.63 28.33
C SER A 426 19.52 3.85 28.99
N GLN A 427 18.29 4.20 28.59
CA GLN A 427 17.50 5.29 29.14
C GLN A 427 16.40 4.82 30.11
N ALA A 428 16.30 3.53 30.40
CA ALA A 428 15.20 2.92 31.15
C ALA A 428 13.80 3.28 30.60
N HIS A 429 13.70 3.47 29.29
CA HIS A 429 12.46 3.82 28.60
C HIS A 429 11.64 2.57 28.19
N PRO A 430 10.32 2.73 27.99
CA PRO A 430 9.41 1.69 27.48
C PRO A 430 9.83 1.14 26.10
N TRP A 431 9.56 -0.14 25.83
CA TRP A 431 10.08 -0.89 24.66
C TRP A 431 9.14 -0.89 23.44
N GLU A 432 7.96 -0.27 23.54
CA GLU A 432 6.86 -0.36 22.57
C GLU A 432 7.28 0.08 21.17
N ILE A 433 8.16 1.08 21.04
CA ILE A 433 8.65 1.53 19.73
C ILE A 433 9.52 0.46 19.06
N ALA A 434 10.26 -0.33 19.83
CA ALA A 434 11.16 -1.37 19.34
C ALA A 434 10.50 -2.75 19.19
N LYS A 435 9.48 -3.05 20.01
CA LYS A 435 8.82 -4.36 20.09
C LYS A 435 7.36 -4.35 19.58
N GLY A 436 6.67 -3.22 19.58
CA GLY A 436 5.24 -3.11 19.30
C GLY A 436 4.88 -2.39 18.00
N PHE A 437 5.81 -2.23 17.05
CA PHE A 437 5.53 -1.61 15.76
C PHE A 437 4.59 -2.47 14.89
N ASP A 438 3.90 -1.85 13.93
CA ASP A 438 2.98 -2.56 13.03
C ASP A 438 3.72 -3.68 12.27
N GLY A 439 3.17 -4.90 12.31
CA GLY A 439 3.81 -6.08 11.72
C GLY A 439 4.96 -6.69 12.53
N ALA A 440 5.22 -6.25 13.77
CA ALA A 440 6.30 -6.78 14.61
C ALA A 440 6.07 -8.20 15.16
N CYS A 441 4.93 -8.83 14.87
CA CYS A 441 4.57 -10.16 15.36
C CYS A 441 3.97 -11.05 14.24
N PRO A 442 4.77 -11.49 13.25
CA PRO A 442 4.34 -12.55 12.34
C PRO A 442 4.05 -13.84 13.12
N LEU A 443 2.84 -14.39 12.96
CA LEU A 443 2.40 -15.63 13.58
C LEU A 443 2.11 -16.71 12.54
N SER A 444 2.43 -17.96 12.88
CA SER A 444 1.99 -19.12 12.10
C SER A 444 0.49 -19.40 12.28
N ALA A 445 -0.01 -20.37 11.53
CA ALA A 445 -1.21 -21.11 11.94
C ALA A 445 -0.93 -21.94 13.19
N PHE A 446 -1.97 -22.30 13.94
CA PHE A 446 -1.86 -23.06 15.18
C PHE A 446 -2.19 -24.53 14.98
N ALA A 447 -1.44 -25.40 15.65
CA ALA A 447 -1.80 -26.78 15.91
C ALA A 447 -2.72 -26.85 17.14
N PRO A 448 -3.83 -27.60 17.12
CA PRO A 448 -4.62 -27.83 18.32
C PRO A 448 -3.77 -28.53 19.39
N LEU A 449 -3.98 -28.16 20.66
CA LEU A 449 -3.27 -28.81 21.76
C LEU A 449 -3.80 -30.24 21.96
N SER A 450 -2.92 -31.23 21.91
CA SER A 450 -3.25 -32.61 22.31
C SER A 450 -3.12 -32.75 23.84
N PRO A 451 -4.02 -33.49 24.52
CA PRO A 451 -3.90 -33.74 25.97
C PRO A 451 -2.56 -34.33 26.40
N ASP A 452 -1.94 -35.15 25.55
CA ASP A 452 -0.69 -35.86 25.85
C ASP A 452 0.56 -35.07 25.45
N MET A 453 0.41 -33.82 24.98
CA MET A 453 1.52 -33.01 24.51
C MET A 453 2.37 -32.48 25.67
N ASP A 454 3.66 -32.81 25.68
CA ASP A 454 4.61 -32.29 26.67
C ASP A 454 5.08 -30.88 26.30
N LEU A 455 4.42 -29.88 26.88
CA LEU A 455 4.77 -28.46 26.73
C LEU A 455 6.20 -28.14 27.22
N GLY A 456 6.79 -28.99 28.06
CA GLY A 456 8.14 -28.86 28.59
C GLY A 456 9.23 -29.37 27.65
N ARG A 457 8.90 -29.97 26.49
CA ARG A 457 9.90 -30.59 25.61
C ARG A 457 9.63 -30.37 24.12
N LEU A 458 9.28 -29.16 23.72
CA LEU A 458 9.02 -28.80 22.32
C LEU A 458 10.31 -28.27 21.65
N GLU A 459 10.75 -28.89 20.56
CA GLU A 459 11.85 -28.34 19.74
C GLU A 459 11.35 -27.21 18.82
N LEU A 460 12.13 -26.14 18.68
CA LEU A 460 11.90 -25.10 17.69
C LEU A 460 13.18 -24.78 16.90
N SER A 461 13.02 -24.47 15.61
CA SER A 461 14.14 -24.14 14.72
C SER A 461 13.79 -23.00 13.77
N LEU A 462 14.78 -22.16 13.44
CA LEU A 462 14.68 -21.15 12.40
C LEU A 462 15.86 -21.29 11.43
N GLY A 463 15.57 -21.51 10.16
CA GLY A 463 16.49 -21.35 9.04
C GLY A 463 16.25 -20.04 8.31
N VAL A 464 17.33 -19.37 7.90
CA VAL A 464 17.29 -18.19 7.02
C VAL A 464 18.20 -18.47 5.83
N ASN A 465 17.65 -18.45 4.61
CA ASN A 465 18.36 -18.76 3.36
C ASN A 465 19.12 -20.10 3.43
N GLY A 466 18.47 -21.15 3.96
CA GLY A 466 19.06 -22.49 4.11
C GLY A 466 20.08 -22.63 5.25
N THR A 467 20.42 -21.55 5.96
CA THR A 467 21.31 -21.61 7.13
C THR A 467 20.51 -21.58 8.41
N ARG A 468 20.68 -22.58 9.28
CA ARG A 468 20.04 -22.61 10.61
C ARG A 468 20.60 -21.49 11.48
N ARG A 469 19.74 -20.57 11.90
CA ARG A 469 20.07 -19.42 12.76
C ARG A 469 19.72 -19.66 14.22
N GLN A 470 18.54 -20.22 14.49
CA GLN A 470 18.10 -20.54 15.85
C GLN A 470 17.73 -22.02 15.96
N ARG A 471 18.03 -22.59 17.13
CA ARG A 471 17.52 -23.89 17.57
C ARG A 471 17.36 -23.83 19.09
N GLY A 472 16.21 -24.27 19.59
CA GLY A 472 15.94 -24.33 21.02
C GLY A 472 15.03 -25.48 21.37
N ASN A 473 14.88 -25.72 22.67
CA ASN A 473 13.87 -26.63 23.22
C ASN A 473 13.19 -25.96 24.42
N SER A 474 11.87 -26.15 24.60
CA SER A 474 11.15 -25.53 25.72
C SER A 474 11.62 -26.00 27.11
N ALA A 475 12.32 -27.14 27.20
CA ALA A 475 12.97 -27.62 28.44
C ALA A 475 14.06 -26.67 28.94
N GLN A 476 14.57 -25.79 28.07
CA GLN A 476 15.60 -24.81 28.39
C GLN A 476 15.02 -23.46 28.83
N MET A 477 13.68 -23.35 28.90
CA MET A 477 13.02 -22.16 29.41
C MET A 477 13.27 -22.03 30.92
N LEU A 478 13.64 -20.82 31.35
CA LEU A 478 13.81 -20.49 32.75
C LEU A 478 12.47 -20.50 33.50
N MET A 479 11.42 -20.00 32.84
CA MET A 479 10.04 -20.11 33.29
C MET A 479 9.28 -20.99 32.28
N PRO A 480 8.90 -22.23 32.66
CA PRO A 480 8.11 -23.13 31.80
C PRO A 480 6.80 -22.50 31.34
N ILE A 481 6.26 -22.96 30.21
CA ILE A 481 5.08 -22.37 29.56
C ILE A 481 3.89 -22.19 30.52
N VAL A 482 3.53 -23.24 31.27
CA VAL A 482 2.38 -23.19 32.19
C VAL A 482 2.63 -22.18 33.31
N ASP A 483 3.82 -22.20 33.93
CA ASP A 483 4.18 -21.28 35.01
C ASP A 483 4.25 -19.83 34.52
N LEU A 484 4.72 -19.62 33.29
CA LEU A 484 4.75 -18.32 32.63
C LEU A 484 3.33 -17.78 32.41
N LEU A 485 2.38 -18.61 31.98
CA LEU A 485 0.99 -18.21 31.82
C LEU A 485 0.34 -17.91 33.18
N CYS A 486 0.57 -18.74 34.21
CA CYS A 486 0.13 -18.46 35.57
C CYS A 486 0.65 -17.10 36.04
N TYR A 487 1.97 -16.86 35.92
CA TYR A 487 2.60 -15.59 36.26
C TYR A 487 2.01 -14.42 35.48
N THR A 488 1.84 -14.57 34.16
CA THR A 488 1.25 -13.55 33.28
C THR A 488 -0.14 -13.15 33.74
N THR A 489 -0.99 -14.11 34.12
CA THR A 489 -2.38 -13.85 34.51
C THR A 489 -2.54 -13.15 35.84
N ARG A 490 -1.48 -13.06 36.66
CA ARG A 490 -1.43 -12.24 37.87
C ARG A 490 -1.28 -10.75 37.56
N HIS A 491 -0.80 -10.42 36.37
CA HIS A 491 -0.58 -9.04 35.92
C HIS A 491 -1.59 -8.62 34.85
N PHE A 492 -1.91 -9.51 33.90
CA PHE A 492 -2.79 -9.22 32.77
C PHE A 492 -3.76 -10.38 32.57
N SER A 493 -5.08 -10.13 32.65
CA SER A 493 -6.05 -11.15 32.23
C SER A 493 -5.82 -11.50 30.76
N LEU A 494 -5.78 -12.80 30.45
CA LEU A 494 -5.72 -13.29 29.08
C LEU A 494 -7.14 -13.60 28.61
N TRP A 495 -7.54 -13.02 27.49
CA TRP A 495 -8.84 -13.25 26.86
C TRP A 495 -8.74 -14.33 25.77
N PRO A 496 -9.84 -15.01 25.43
CA PRO A 496 -9.86 -15.88 24.26
C PRO A 496 -9.39 -15.12 23.01
N GLY A 497 -8.37 -15.63 22.33
CA GLY A 497 -7.71 -14.98 21.20
C GLY A 497 -6.48 -14.14 21.53
N ASP A 498 -6.15 -13.96 22.81
CA ASP A 498 -4.81 -13.48 23.18
C ASP A 498 -3.77 -14.56 22.86
N VAL A 499 -2.54 -14.14 22.61
CA VAL A 499 -1.39 -15.01 22.36
C VAL A 499 -0.31 -14.73 23.40
N VAL A 500 0.37 -15.77 23.86
CA VAL A 500 1.58 -15.64 24.70
C VAL A 500 2.80 -16.12 23.90
N LEU A 501 3.81 -15.28 23.75
CA LEU A 501 5.12 -15.67 23.23
C LEU A 501 6.06 -15.98 24.39
N THR A 502 6.73 -17.13 24.31
CA THR A 502 7.37 -17.78 25.46
C THR A 502 8.87 -17.49 25.61
N GLY A 503 9.41 -16.54 24.85
CA GLY A 503 10.83 -16.21 24.77
C GLY A 503 11.57 -16.94 23.66
N THR A 504 12.68 -16.35 23.23
CA THR A 504 13.50 -16.84 22.12
C THR A 504 14.80 -17.51 22.59
N PRO A 505 15.27 -18.60 21.94
CA PRO A 505 16.59 -19.18 22.16
C PRO A 505 17.70 -18.34 21.52
N ALA A 506 18.97 -18.68 21.78
CA ALA A 506 20.13 -17.98 21.21
C ALA A 506 20.17 -18.05 19.67
N GLY A 507 20.92 -17.13 19.06
CA GLY A 507 21.09 -17.06 17.60
C GLY A 507 20.25 -15.97 16.94
N VAL A 508 19.93 -14.92 17.70
CA VAL A 508 19.13 -13.79 17.22
C VAL A 508 19.95 -12.93 16.26
N ALA A 509 19.47 -12.75 15.03
CA ALA A 509 20.18 -11.99 14.00
C ALA A 509 19.26 -11.12 13.15
N ALA A 510 19.84 -10.21 12.39
CA ALA A 510 19.12 -9.35 11.45
C ALA A 510 18.50 -10.15 10.29
N LEU A 511 17.30 -9.75 9.89
CA LEU A 511 16.66 -10.15 8.64
C LEU A 511 16.83 -9.07 7.58
N ALA A 512 16.98 -9.49 6.33
CA ALA A 512 16.97 -8.63 5.16
C ALA A 512 15.75 -8.92 4.27
N ARG A 513 15.33 -7.90 3.52
CA ARG A 513 14.33 -8.06 2.47
C ARG A 513 14.83 -9.08 1.43
N GLY A 514 13.97 -10.03 1.08
CA GLY A 514 14.25 -11.13 0.17
C GLY A 514 14.74 -12.40 0.88
N ASP A 515 15.02 -12.35 2.18
CA ASP A 515 15.35 -13.55 2.94
C ASP A 515 14.18 -14.53 2.94
N ARG A 516 14.49 -15.82 2.81
CA ARG A 516 13.53 -16.91 2.99
C ARG A 516 13.73 -17.51 4.37
N VAL A 517 12.66 -17.52 5.16
CA VAL A 517 12.65 -18.09 6.50
C VAL A 517 11.91 -19.42 6.49
N LEU A 518 12.47 -20.41 7.16
CA LEU A 518 11.85 -21.70 7.44
C LEU A 518 11.82 -21.88 8.95
N ALA A 519 10.63 -21.86 9.53
CA ALA A 519 10.43 -22.00 10.96
C ALA A 519 9.70 -23.31 11.28
N GLU A 520 10.18 -24.06 12.26
CA GLU A 520 9.65 -25.38 12.60
C GLU A 520 9.41 -25.52 14.10
N LEU A 521 8.36 -26.27 14.47
CA LEU A 521 8.01 -26.60 15.85
C LEU A 521 7.74 -28.09 15.96
N ASP A 522 8.65 -28.82 16.59
CA ASP A 522 8.53 -30.21 17.08
C ASP A 522 7.87 -31.22 16.11
N GLY A 523 8.07 -31.03 14.79
CA GLY A 523 7.37 -31.80 13.76
C GLY A 523 5.85 -31.55 13.67
N LEU A 524 5.28 -30.72 14.56
CA LEU A 524 3.88 -30.32 14.60
C LEU A 524 3.52 -29.38 13.44
N LEU A 525 4.42 -28.43 13.13
CA LEU A 525 4.24 -27.50 12.01
C LEU A 525 5.57 -27.01 11.45
N SER A 526 5.51 -26.63 10.18
CA SER A 526 6.59 -25.98 9.43
C SER A 526 6.00 -24.82 8.64
N VAL A 527 6.68 -23.69 8.65
CA VAL A 527 6.26 -22.45 8.00
C VAL A 527 7.39 -21.92 7.14
N ASP A 528 7.12 -21.79 5.84
CA ASP A 528 8.01 -21.18 4.87
C ASP A 528 7.47 -19.81 4.49
N ALA A 529 8.31 -18.79 4.59
CA ALA A 529 7.92 -17.43 4.26
C ALA A 529 9.06 -16.61 3.64
N VAL A 530 8.68 -15.63 2.84
CA VAL A 530 9.60 -14.62 2.30
C VAL A 530 9.47 -13.31 3.06
N VAL A 531 10.60 -12.69 3.39
CA VAL A 531 10.67 -11.37 4.01
C VAL A 531 10.56 -10.29 2.92
N LEU A 532 9.58 -9.39 3.02
CA LEU A 532 9.28 -8.35 2.01
C LEU A 532 9.65 -6.92 2.40
#